data_AF-A0A920SCI3-F1
#
_entry.id   AF-A0A920SCI3-F1
#
_cell.length_a   1.000
_cell.length_b   1.000
_cell.length_c   1.000
_cell.angle_alpha   90.00
_cell.angle_beta   90.00
_cell.angle_gamma   90.00
#
_symmetry.space_group_name_H-M   'P 1'
#
loop_
_entity.id
_entity.type
_entity.pdbx_description
1 polymer ?
#
loop_
_entity_poly.entity_id
_entity_poly.type
_entity_poly.pdbx_seq_one_letter_code
_entity_poly.pdbx_strand_id
1 'polypeptide(L)'
;MGYYISDDVADATEKAGRFVTRHRPDAHFTEFTAIGPVEKISEYVQRYIDAGGSKFVMRPMCPADETMEQLQILGEELIPEFSK
;
A
#
# COMPACT_ATOMS: atom_id res chain seq x y z
N MET A 1 -2.13 -7.56 1.25
CA MET A 1 -2.26 -6.31 0.47
C MET A 1 -0.87 -5.86 0.07
N GLY A 2 -0.63 -5.61 -1.21
CA GLY A 2 0.63 -4.97 -1.64
C GLY A 2 0.55 -3.47 -1.41
N TYR A 3 1.66 -2.83 -1.01
CA TYR A 3 1.70 -1.39 -0.83
C TYR A 3 2.99 -0.72 -1.32
N TYR A 4 2.90 0.57 -1.63
CA TYR A 4 4.04 1.47 -1.83
C TYR A 4 3.63 2.90 -1.44
N ILE A 5 4.29 3.48 -0.45
CA ILE A 5 4.00 4.81 0.11
C ILE A 5 4.89 5.85 -0.57
N SER A 6 4.29 6.85 -1.20
CA SER A 6 4.99 7.98 -1.83
C SER A 6 4.00 9.08 -2.22
N ASP A 7 4.44 10.34 -2.16
CA ASP A 7 3.69 11.49 -2.66
C ASP A 7 3.61 11.50 -4.20
N ASP A 8 4.59 10.89 -4.89
CA ASP A 8 4.55 10.74 -6.35
C ASP A 8 3.83 9.45 -6.73
N VAL A 9 2.51 9.56 -6.88
CA VAL A 9 1.65 8.41 -7.23
C VAL A 9 2.02 7.83 -8.59
N ALA A 10 2.49 8.64 -9.55
CA ALA A 10 2.81 8.17 -10.89
C ALA A 10 4.07 7.30 -10.87
N ASP A 11 5.14 7.80 -10.24
CA ASP A 11 6.40 7.06 -10.05
C ASP A 11 6.18 5.80 -9.20
N ALA A 12 5.46 5.93 -8.09
CA ALA A 12 5.13 4.79 -7.22
C ALA A 12 4.36 3.69 -7.97
N THR A 13 3.43 4.07 -8.85
CA THR A 13 2.68 3.11 -9.67
C THR A 13 3.62 2.38 -10.64
N GLU A 14 4.52 3.10 -11.31
CA GLU A 14 5.48 2.47 -12.22
C GLU A 14 6.41 1.49 -11.48
N LYS A 15 7.01 1.92 -10.37
CA LYS A 15 7.92 1.09 -9.57
C LYS A 15 7.21 -0.14 -9.01
N ALA A 16 6.06 0.05 -8.38
CA ALA A 16 5.30 -1.02 -7.75
C ALA A 16 4.78 -2.05 -8.76
N GLY A 17 4.48 -1.63 -9.99
CA GLY A 17 4.00 -2.51 -11.06
C GLY A 17 4.94 -3.70 -11.32
N ARG A 18 6.26 -3.51 -11.14
CA ARG A 18 7.28 -4.56 -11.33
C ARG A 18 7.23 -5.68 -10.28
N PHE A 19 6.55 -5.43 -9.16
CA PHE A 19 6.43 -6.36 -8.03
C PHE A 19 5.04 -7.01 -7.94
N VAL A 20 4.17 -6.79 -8.94
CA VAL A 20 2.87 -7.45 -9.05
C VAL A 20 3.10 -8.92 -9.39
N THR A 21 2.70 -9.81 -8.49
CA THR A 21 2.91 -11.26 -8.67
C THR A 21 1.74 -11.95 -9.39
N ARG A 22 0.57 -11.32 -9.43
CA ARG A 22 -0.65 -11.84 -10.05
C ARG A 22 -1.40 -10.72 -10.75
N HIS A 23 -1.37 -10.75 -12.08
CA HIS A 23 -2.18 -9.85 -12.90
C HIS A 23 -3.61 -10.37 -12.98
N ARG A 24 -4.56 -9.43 -12.97
CA ARG A 24 -5.96 -9.67 -13.21
C ARG A 24 -6.34 -9.18 -14.59
N PRO A 25 -7.12 -9.94 -15.38
CA PRO A 25 -7.59 -9.49 -16.69
C PRO A 25 -8.70 -8.44 -16.58
N ASP A 26 -9.37 -8.36 -15.43
CA ASP A 26 -10.58 -7.58 -15.17
C ASP A 26 -10.34 -6.34 -14.30
N ALA A 27 -9.12 -6.12 -13.81
CA ALA A 27 -8.77 -4.94 -13.02
C ALA A 27 -7.30 -4.59 -13.14
N HIS A 28 -7.03 -3.29 -13.16
CA HIS A 28 -5.69 -2.75 -12.99
C HIS A 28 -5.21 -3.01 -11.56
N PHE A 29 -3.90 -3.24 -11.38
CA PHE A 29 -3.37 -3.64 -10.07
C PHE A 29 -3.59 -2.58 -8.98
N THR A 30 -3.61 -1.30 -9.36
CA THR A 30 -3.90 -0.18 -8.46
C THR A 30 -5.31 -0.22 -7.85
N GLU A 31 -6.20 -1.05 -8.38
CA GLU A 31 -7.55 -1.27 -7.82
C GLU A 31 -7.54 -2.25 -6.63
N PHE A 32 -6.46 -3.03 -6.44
CA PHE A 32 -6.34 -3.99 -5.35
C PHE A 32 -5.01 -3.92 -4.58
N THR A 33 -4.23 -2.86 -4.79
CA THR A 33 -2.99 -2.55 -4.08
C THR A 33 -3.01 -1.11 -3.57
N ALA A 34 -2.44 -0.88 -2.40
CA ALA A 34 -2.43 0.43 -1.77
C ALA A 34 -1.20 1.25 -2.22
N ILE A 35 -1.40 2.20 -3.13
CA ILE A 35 -0.32 3.01 -3.69
C ILE A 35 -0.64 4.50 -3.59
N GLY A 36 0.30 5.25 -3.02
CA GLY A 36 0.25 6.71 -2.92
C GLY A 36 0.60 7.22 -1.53
N PRO A 37 0.20 8.45 -1.17
CA PRO A 37 0.54 9.04 0.11
C PRO A 37 -0.20 8.34 1.26
N VAL A 38 0.27 8.58 2.49
CA VAL A 38 -0.24 7.95 3.71
C VAL A 38 -1.76 8.11 3.81
N GLU A 39 -2.29 9.30 3.58
CA GLU A 39 -3.72 9.59 3.69
C GLU A 39 -4.55 8.74 2.72
N LYS A 40 -4.09 8.61 1.48
CA LYS A 40 -4.75 7.81 0.45
C LYS A 40 -4.74 6.33 0.82
N ILE A 41 -3.62 5.83 1.34
CA ILE A 41 -3.51 4.44 1.79
C ILE A 41 -4.37 4.20 3.03
N SER A 42 -4.43 5.17 3.96
CA SER A 42 -5.29 5.11 5.13
C SER A 42 -6.76 5.00 4.75
N GLU A 43 -7.25 5.84 3.84
CA GLU A 43 -8.61 5.74 3.31
C GLU A 43 -8.88 4.38 2.67
N TYR A 44 -7.91 3.86 1.92
CA TYR A 44 -8.03 2.56 1.27
C TYR A 44 -8.16 1.43 2.29
N VAL A 45 -7.32 1.42 3.34
CA VAL A 45 -7.40 0.45 4.43
C VAL A 45 -8.70 0.61 5.22
N GLN A 46 -9.14 1.84 5.49
CA GLN A 46 -10.39 2.13 6.20
C GLN A 46 -11.60 1.49 5.50
N ARG A 47 -11.65 1.50 4.17
CA ARG A 47 -12.74 0.82 3.42
C ARG A 47 -12.80 -0.69 3.69
N TYR A 48 -11.65 -1.34 3.89
CA TYR A 48 -11.63 -2.75 4.28
C TYR A 48 -12.05 -2.94 5.73
N ILE A 49 -11.69 -2.02 6.64
CA ILE A 49 -12.14 -2.04 8.03
C ILE A 49 -13.66 -1.90 8.10
N ASP A 50 -14.22 -0.93 7.38
CA ASP A 50 -15.67 -0.69 7.31
C ASP A 50 -16.44 -1.89 6.74
N ALA A 51 -15.79 -2.65 5.86
CA ALA A 51 -16.31 -3.92 5.33
C ALA A 51 -16.15 -5.13 6.28
N GLY A 52 -15.63 -4.92 7.50
CA GLY A 52 -15.45 -5.96 8.53
C GLY A 52 -14.04 -6.58 8.59
N GLY A 53 -13.07 -6.04 7.86
CA GLY A 53 -11.68 -6.45 7.91
C GLY A 53 -11.02 -6.06 9.24
N SER A 54 -10.40 -7.02 9.94
CA SER A 54 -9.81 -6.80 11.27
C SER A 54 -8.33 -7.15 11.38
N LYS A 55 -7.73 -7.72 10.32
CA LYS A 55 -6.30 -8.07 10.27
C LYS A 55 -5.75 -7.91 8.86
N PHE A 56 -4.64 -7.20 8.75
CA PHE A 56 -3.99 -6.89 7.48
C PHE A 56 -2.58 -7.49 7.44
N VAL A 57 -2.24 -8.12 6.32
CA VAL A 57 -0.86 -8.46 5.97
C VAL A 57 -0.46 -7.53 4.84
N MET A 58 0.48 -6.63 5.12
CA MET A 58 0.95 -5.62 4.17
C MET A 58 2.36 -5.98 3.70
N ARG A 59 2.55 -6.08 2.39
CA ARG A 59 3.83 -6.41 1.77
C ARG A 59 4.33 -5.21 0.94
N PRO A 60 5.54 -4.69 1.21
CA PRO A 60 6.14 -3.67 0.37
C PRO A 60 6.27 -4.17 -1.08
N MET A 61 5.94 -3.33 -2.04
CA MET A 61 6.09 -3.57 -3.48
C MET A 61 7.27 -2.78 -4.03
N CYS A 62 8.43 -2.93 -3.38
CA CYS A 62 9.64 -2.19 -3.69
C CYS A 62 10.84 -3.15 -3.72
N PRO A 63 12.00 -2.72 -4.24
CA PRO A 63 13.23 -3.46 -4.11
C PRO A 63 13.73 -3.51 -2.65
N ALA A 64 14.78 -4.30 -2.41
CA ALA A 64 15.26 -4.61 -1.07
C ALA A 64 15.85 -3.41 -0.32
N ASP A 65 16.48 -2.48 -1.05
CA ASP A 65 17.07 -1.25 -0.53
C ASP A 65 16.02 -0.24 -0.04
N GLU A 66 14.85 -0.19 -0.67
CA GLU A 66 13.72 0.66 -0.27
C GLU A 66 12.86 0.04 0.84
N THR A 67 13.02 -1.26 1.13
CA THR A 67 12.13 -2.00 2.05
C THR A 67 12.13 -1.41 3.46
N MET A 68 13.29 -0.99 3.98
CA MET A 68 13.38 -0.42 5.32
C MET A 68 12.69 0.94 5.44
N GLU A 69 12.84 1.80 4.42
CA GLU A 69 12.15 3.09 4.35
C GLU A 69 10.63 2.91 4.30
N GLN A 70 10.15 2.01 3.42
CA GLN A 70 8.72 1.70 3.33
C GLN A 70 8.15 1.15 4.64
N LEU A 71 8.90 0.30 5.34
CA LEU A 71 8.50 -0.22 6.65
C LEU A 71 8.51 0.85 7.73
N GLN A 72 9.44 1.80 7.67
CA GLN A 72 9.50 2.91 8.61
C GLN A 72 8.26 3.81 8.45
N ILE A 73 7.95 4.25 7.23
CA ILE A 73 6.75 5.06 6.95
C ILE A 73 5.48 4.30 7.36
N LEU A 74 5.40 2.99 7.06
CA LEU A 74 4.28 2.15 7.50
C LEU A 74 4.12 2.17 9.04
N GLY A 75 5.23 2.04 9.77
CA GLY A 75 5.24 1.95 11.23
C GLY A 75 5.02 3.29 11.94
N GLU A 76 5.61 4.36 11.42
CA GLU A 76 5.65 5.67 12.07
C GLU A 76 4.53 6.60 11.62
N GLU A 77 4.01 6.42 10.40
CA GLU A 77 3.01 7.33 9.82
C GLU A 77 1.66 6.65 9.57
N LEU A 78 1.65 5.48 8.92
CA LEU A 78 0.38 4.82 8.55
C LEU A 78 -0.33 4.15 9.73
N ILE A 79 0.37 3.27 10.47
CA ILE A 79 -0.24 2.49 11.56
C ILE A 79 -0.85 3.38 12.66
N PRO A 80 -0.24 4.52 13.06
CA PRO A 80 -0.83 5.42 14.04
C PRO A 80 -2.22 5.98 13.69
N GLU A 81 -2.58 6.06 12.40
CA GLU A 81 -3.91 6.52 11.96
C GLU A 81 -5.05 5.59 12.42
N PHE A 82 -4.74 4.33 12.76
CA PHE A 82 -5.71 3.30 13.18
C PHE A 82 -5.62 2.93 14.66
N SER A 83 -4.66 3.51 15.39
CA SER A 83 -4.31 3.09 16.75
C SER A 83 -4.96 3.96 17.84
N LYS A 84 -6.07 4.63 17.54
CA LYS A 84 -6.80 5.50 18.46
C LYS A 84 -8.05 4.83 19.01
#